data_AF-A0A0R1HUG4-F1
#
_entry.id   AF-A0A0R1HUG4-F1
#
_cell.length_a   1.000
_cell.length_b   1.000
_cell.length_c   1.000
_cell.angle_alpha   90.00
_cell.angle_beta   90.00
_cell.angle_gamma   90.00
#
_symmetry.space_group_name_H-M   'P 1'
#
loop_
_entity.id
_entity.type
_entity.pdbx_description
1 polymer ?
#
loop_
_entity_poly.entity_id
_entity_poly.type
_entity_poly.pdbx_seq_one_letter_code
_entity_poly.pdbx_strand_id
1 'polypeptide(L)'
;MTTKMLVRYKDQPVSVWEISRTSERPDWVETALAKKEIFWLDNRVRILMSSLNPPYQKKHRLGSGGTVGGGVDALGVYAYGDVGDFLDATNQRVVSRKKFLAIYQIVEDE
;
A
#
# COMPACT_ATOMS: atom_id res chain seq x y z
N MET A 1 -16.94 -9.25 -17.36
CA MET A 1 -16.87 -9.54 -15.92
C MET A 1 -15.43 -9.34 -15.52
N THR A 2 -15.14 -8.32 -14.71
CA THR A 2 -13.79 -8.09 -14.20
C THR A 2 -13.69 -8.84 -12.88
N THR A 3 -12.97 -9.95 -12.87
CA THR A 3 -12.68 -10.71 -11.64
C THR A 3 -11.94 -9.79 -10.68
N LYS A 4 -12.51 -9.56 -9.50
CA LYS A 4 -11.89 -8.71 -8.49
C LYS A 4 -10.87 -9.58 -7.74
N MET A 5 -9.60 -9.16 -7.69
CA MET A 5 -8.61 -9.89 -6.89
C MET A 5 -8.67 -9.39 -5.44
N LEU A 6 -8.97 -10.31 -4.52
CA LEU A 6 -8.93 -10.05 -3.08
C LEU A 6 -7.56 -10.46 -2.52
N VAL A 7 -6.86 -9.51 -1.91
CA VAL A 7 -5.57 -9.78 -1.25
C VAL A 7 -5.79 -9.91 0.26
N ARG A 8 -5.18 -10.93 0.87
CA ARG A 8 -5.20 -11.17 2.32
C ARG A 8 -3.79 -11.19 2.92
N TYR A 9 -3.68 -10.67 4.14
CA TYR A 9 -2.49 -10.79 4.98
C TYR A 9 -2.90 -11.26 6.38
N LYS A 10 -2.35 -12.39 6.83
CA LYS A 10 -2.77 -13.06 8.08
C LYS A 10 -4.29 -13.23 8.14
N ASP A 11 -4.86 -13.77 7.04
CA ASP A 11 -6.28 -14.04 6.82
C ASP A 11 -7.22 -12.82 6.83
N GLN A 12 -6.68 -11.60 6.96
CA GLN A 12 -7.43 -10.36 6.90
C GLN A 12 -7.36 -9.73 5.51
N PRO A 13 -8.48 -9.22 4.96
CA PRO A 13 -8.47 -8.51 3.69
C PRO A 13 -7.64 -7.22 3.81
N VAL A 14 -6.86 -6.93 2.78
CA VAL A 14 -5.99 -5.75 2.70
C VAL A 14 -6.13 -5.05 1.36
N SER A 15 -6.03 -3.72 1.38
CA SER A 15 -5.99 -2.90 0.18
C SER A 15 -4.54 -2.75 -0.25
N VAL A 16 -4.20 -3.37 -1.37
CA VAL A 16 -2.84 -3.41 -1.90
C VAL A 16 -2.79 -2.81 -3.29
N TRP A 17 -1.68 -2.16 -3.60
CA TRP A 17 -1.34 -1.70 -4.93
C TRP A 17 0.10 -2.11 -5.26
N GLU A 18 0.30 -2.79 -6.40
CA GLU A 18 1.63 -2.92 -6.97
C GLU A 18 2.04 -1.55 -7.52
N ILE A 19 3.12 -0.98 -7.00
CA ILE A 19 3.65 0.32 -7.43
C ILE A 19 4.10 0.17 -8.88
N SER A 20 3.28 0.67 -9.80
CA SER A 20 3.49 0.56 -11.24
C SER A 20 2.94 1.79 -11.94
N ARG A 21 3.62 2.20 -13.01
CA ARG A 21 3.17 3.31 -13.85
C ARG A 21 2.13 2.88 -14.88
N THR A 22 2.16 1.61 -15.29
CA THR A 22 1.45 1.09 -16.46
C THR A 22 0.35 0.09 -16.12
N SER A 23 0.41 -0.55 -14.95
CA SER A 23 -0.62 -1.49 -14.52
C SER A 23 -1.92 -0.75 -14.16
N GLU A 24 -3.04 -1.46 -14.27
CA GLU A 24 -4.33 -0.97 -13.75
C GLU A 24 -4.20 -0.63 -12.27
N ARG A 25 -4.74 0.52 -11.87
CA ARG A 25 -4.63 1.04 -10.51
C ARG A 25 -6.01 1.01 -9.85
N PRO A 26 -6.10 0.60 -8.58
CA PRO A 26 -7.33 0.74 -7.82
C PRO A 26 -7.78 2.21 -7.72
N ASP A 27 -9.09 2.47 -7.70
CA ASP A 27 -9.66 3.83 -7.61
C ASP A 27 -9.11 4.67 -6.45
N TRP A 28 -8.81 4.03 -5.32
CA TRP A 28 -8.25 4.71 -4.14
C TRP A 28 -6.82 5.22 -4.38
N VAL A 29 -6.05 4.56 -5.25
CA VAL A 29 -4.71 4.99 -5.65
C VAL A 29 -4.80 6.19 -6.58
N GLU A 30 -5.71 6.17 -7.55
CA GLU A 30 -5.96 7.32 -8.44
C GLU A 30 -6.36 8.56 -7.63
N THR A 31 -7.24 8.37 -6.64
CA THR A 31 -7.65 9.44 -5.72
C THR A 31 -6.47 9.97 -4.91
N ALA A 32 -5.62 9.09 -4.37
CA ALA A 32 -4.45 9.47 -3.58
C ALA A 32 -3.40 10.21 -4.43
N LEU A 33 -3.20 9.81 -5.69
CA LEU A 33 -2.34 10.51 -6.65
C LEU A 33 -2.88 11.91 -6.95
N ALA A 34 -4.18 12.04 -7.22
CA ALA A 34 -4.83 13.33 -7.50
C ALA A 34 -4.70 14.31 -6.31
N LYS A 35 -4.80 13.79 -5.08
CA LYS A 35 -4.62 14.56 -3.84
C LYS A 35 -3.17 14.80 -3.44
N LYS A 36 -2.20 14.27 -4.20
CA LYS A 36 -0.76 14.31 -3.91
C LYS A 36 -0.37 13.63 -2.58
N GLU A 37 -1.19 12.70 -2.11
CA GLU A 37 -0.88 11.82 -0.98
C GLU A 37 0.13 10.75 -1.41
N ILE A 38 0.04 10.31 -2.67
CA ILE A 38 1.09 9.56 -3.36
C ILE A 38 1.68 10.48 -4.42
N PHE A 39 3.01 10.54 -4.50
CA PHE A 39 3.71 11.39 -5.45
C PHE A 39 4.89 10.65 -6.08
N TRP A 40 4.98 10.68 -7.41
CA TRP A 40 6.09 10.05 -8.14
C TRP A 40 7.36 10.89 -8.07
N LEU A 41 8.47 10.23 -7.77
CA LEU A 41 9.85 10.71 -7.80
C LEU A 41 10.64 9.74 -8.67
N ASP A 42 10.65 9.99 -9.99
CA ASP A 42 11.20 9.06 -10.98
C ASP A 42 10.65 7.63 -10.82
N ASN A 43 11.50 6.63 -10.56
CA ASN A 43 11.09 5.24 -10.44
C ASN A 43 10.63 4.85 -9.02
N ARG A 44 10.34 5.83 -8.18
CA ARG A 44 9.90 5.67 -6.79
C ARG A 44 8.66 6.51 -6.52
N VAL A 45 7.86 6.11 -5.55
CA VAL A 45 6.80 6.94 -4.98
C VAL A 45 7.17 7.39 -3.57
N ARG A 46 6.78 8.62 -3.22
CA ARG A 46 6.67 9.13 -1.85
C ARG A 46 5.20 9.06 -1.43
N ILE A 47 4.93 8.54 -0.24
CA ILE A 47 3.58 8.18 0.22
C ILE A 47 3.33 8.79 1.60
N LEU A 48 2.31 9.64 1.72
CA LEU A 48 1.79 10.12 3.00
C LEU A 48 0.81 9.09 3.57
N MET A 49 1.34 8.10 4.31
CA MET A 49 0.58 6.92 4.74
C MET A 49 -0.66 7.27 5.59
N SER A 50 -0.57 8.31 6.41
CA SER A 50 -1.63 8.72 7.34
C SER A 50 -2.85 9.34 6.65
N SER A 51 -2.71 9.84 5.42
CA SER A 51 -3.81 10.45 4.68
C SER A 51 -4.52 9.48 3.73
N LEU A 52 -3.94 8.29 3.48
CA LEU A 52 -4.53 7.32 2.56
C LEU A 52 -5.90 6.86 3.06
N ASN A 53 -6.85 6.75 2.13
CA ASN A 53 -8.21 6.29 2.42
C ASN A 53 -8.55 5.02 1.62
N PRO A 54 -7.88 3.87 1.88
CA PRO A 54 -8.17 2.62 1.19
C PRO A 54 -9.52 2.00 1.61
N PRO A 55 -10.09 1.08 0.81
CA PRO A 55 -11.33 0.37 1.15
C PRO A 55 -11.27 -0.41 2.47
N TYR A 56 -10.14 -1.04 2.78
CA TYR A 56 -9.91 -1.73 4.04
C TYR A 56 -8.98 -0.90 4.94
N GLN A 57 -9.49 -0.47 6.09
CA GLN A 57 -8.73 0.31 7.08
C GLN A 57 -8.67 -0.43 8.41
N LYS A 58 -7.50 -0.43 9.04
CA LYS A 58 -7.37 -0.81 10.45
C LYS A 58 -7.48 0.43 11.32
N LYS A 59 -8.20 0.33 12.44
CA LYS A 59 -8.11 1.32 13.51
C LYS A 59 -6.72 1.21 14.13
N HIS A 60 -5.79 2.05 13.69
CA HIS A 60 -4.47 2.12 14.31
C HIS A 60 -4.62 2.76 15.69
N ARG A 61 -4.30 2.03 16.77
CA ARG A 61 -4.00 2.66 18.05
C ARG A 61 -2.57 3.18 17.93
N LEU A 62 -2.40 4.49 18.02
CA LEU A 62 -1.09 5.15 18.09
C LEU A 62 -0.41 4.70 19.40
N GLY A 63 0.30 3.57 19.36
CA GLY A 63 1.22 3.14 20.42
C GLY A 63 2.61 3.72 20.12
N SER A 64 3.34 4.09 21.17
CA SER A 64 4.63 4.80 21.17
C SER A 64 5.82 4.08 20.51
N GLY A 65 5.65 3.56 19.28
CA GLY A 65 6.70 2.97 18.47
C GLY A 65 6.36 3.19 17.01
N GLY A 66 7.24 3.88 16.30
CA GLY A 66 7.12 4.17 14.86
C GLY A 66 6.64 2.96 14.05
N THR A 67 5.91 3.26 12.98
CA THR A 67 5.35 2.31 12.02
C THR A 67 6.27 1.11 11.78
N VAL A 68 5.79 -0.06 12.22
CA VAL A 68 6.50 -1.33 12.08
C VAL A 68 6.50 -1.75 10.61
N GLY A 69 7.67 -1.55 9.98
CA GLY A 69 8.11 -2.32 8.82
C GLY A 69 7.91 -1.64 7.47
N GLY A 70 8.65 -0.56 7.22
CA GLY A 70 8.84 -0.05 5.85
C GLY A 70 9.19 1.43 5.81
N GLY A 71 10.41 1.77 6.27
CA GLY A 71 11.09 3.05 5.97
C GLY A 71 10.20 4.27 5.88
N VAL A 72 9.62 4.69 7.01
CA VAL A 72 9.17 6.08 7.11
C VAL A 72 10.39 6.99 7.23
N ASP A 73 10.29 8.22 6.72
CA ASP A 73 11.34 9.23 6.89
C ASP A 73 11.64 9.48 8.38
N ALA A 74 12.71 10.24 8.66
CA ALA A 74 13.14 10.52 10.04
C ALA A 74 12.07 11.22 10.91
N LEU A 75 11.00 11.75 10.31
CA LEU A 75 9.88 12.39 10.99
C LEU A 75 8.64 11.47 11.07
N GLY A 76 8.70 10.27 10.50
CA GLY A 76 7.59 9.32 10.47
C GLY A 76 6.46 9.71 9.50
N VAL A 77 6.70 10.65 8.59
CA VAL A 77 5.65 11.30 7.79
C VAL A 77 5.43 10.58 6.46
N TYR A 78 6.51 10.33 5.70
CA TYR A 78 6.41 9.70 4.39
C TYR A 78 7.08 8.33 4.34
N ALA A 79 6.44 7.38 3.66
CA ALA A 79 7.06 6.14 3.23
C ALA A 79 7.48 6.23 1.75
N TYR A 80 8.37 5.33 1.33
CA TYR A 80 8.83 5.25 -0.05
C TYR A 80 8.74 3.83 -0.59
N GLY A 81 8.46 3.69 -1.88
CA GLY A 81 8.47 2.40 -2.57
C GLY A 81 8.88 2.52 -4.02
N ASP A 82 9.66 1.56 -4.50
CA ASP A 82 10.14 1.53 -5.88
C ASP A 82 9.11 0.83 -6.79
N VAL A 83 9.21 1.06 -8.11
CA VAL A 83 8.40 0.31 -9.07
C VAL A 83 8.60 -1.20 -8.88
N GLY A 84 7.48 -1.93 -8.77
CA GLY A 84 7.45 -3.37 -8.52
C GLY A 84 7.34 -3.75 -7.05
N ASP A 85 7.51 -2.81 -6.11
CA ASP A 85 7.11 -3.00 -4.71
C ASP A 85 5.59 -2.93 -4.56
N PHE A 86 5.08 -3.34 -3.40
CA PHE A 86 3.66 -3.33 -3.08
C PHE A 86 3.38 -2.39 -1.90
N LEU A 87 2.46 -1.45 -2.11
CA LEU A 87 1.88 -0.63 -1.05
C LEU A 87 0.73 -1.40 -0.40
N ASP A 88 0.90 -1.79 0.86
CA ASP A 88 -0.18 -2.28 1.72
C ASP A 88 -0.69 -1.11 2.57
N ALA A 89 -1.71 -0.43 2.04
CA ALA A 89 -2.28 0.76 2.65
C ALA A 89 -3.03 0.42 3.96
N THR A 90 -3.61 -0.78 4.06
CA THR A 90 -4.32 -1.23 5.26
C THR A 90 -3.39 -1.39 6.46
N ASN A 91 -2.16 -1.86 6.23
CA ASN A 91 -1.15 -2.01 7.28
C ASN A 91 -0.09 -0.90 7.25
N GLN A 92 -0.30 0.16 6.47
CA GLN A 92 0.57 1.33 6.34
C GLN A 92 2.05 0.98 6.12
N ARG A 93 2.32 0.12 5.13
CA ARG A 93 3.68 -0.33 4.82
C ARG A 93 3.91 -0.54 3.33
N VAL A 94 5.17 -0.41 2.93
CA VAL A 94 5.66 -0.86 1.61
C VAL A 94 6.40 -2.18 1.80
N VAL A 95 6.10 -3.15 0.95
CA VAL A 95 6.73 -4.47 0.96
C VAL A 95 7.31 -4.79 -0.40
N SER A 96 8.50 -5.38 -0.42
CA SER A 96 9.10 -5.83 -1.68
C SER A 96 8.26 -6.94 -2.31
N ARG A 97 8.31 -7.06 -3.64
CA ARG A 97 7.67 -8.16 -4.38
C ARG A 97 7.96 -9.53 -3.77
N LYS A 98 9.24 -9.83 -3.47
CA LYS A 98 9.65 -11.10 -2.85
C LYS A 98 8.91 -11.37 -1.55
N LYS A 99 8.79 -10.35 -0.69
CA LYS A 99 8.11 -10.47 0.59
C LYS A 99 6.60 -10.59 0.41
N PHE A 100 6.01 -9.80 -0.49
CA PHE A 100 4.60 -9.85 -0.83
C PHE A 100 4.18 -11.27 -1.23
N LEU A 101 4.86 -11.84 -2.23
CA LEU A 101 4.59 -13.19 -2.73
C LEU A 101 4.80 -14.29 -1.68
N ALA A 102 5.63 -14.06 -0.66
CA ALA A 102 5.91 -15.06 0.36
C ALA A 102 4.87 -15.10 1.50
N ILE A 103 4.18 -13.99 1.80
CA ILE A 103 3.36 -13.88 3.03
C ILE A 103 1.94 -13.35 2.81
N TYR A 104 1.58 -12.98 1.58
CA TYR A 104 0.23 -12.57 1.22
C TYR A 104 -0.44 -13.67 0.40
N GLN A 105 -1.77 -13.73 0.50
CA GLN A 105 -2.60 -14.63 -0.28
C GLN A 105 -3.39 -13.79 -1.28
N ILE A 106 -3.38 -14.20 -2.55
CA ILE A 106 -4.22 -13.62 -3.60
C ILE A 106 -5.34 -14.61 -3.84
N VAL A 107 -6.58 -14.14 -3.72
CA VAL A 107 -7.80 -14.93 -3.90
C VAL A 107 -8.58 -14.31 -5.04
N GLU A 108 -8.99 -15.11 -6.01
CA GLU A 108 -9.94 -14.69 -7.03
C GLU A 108 -11.33 -14.61 -6.39
N ASP A 109 -11.99 -13.45 -6.51
CA ASP A 109 -13.38 -13.28 -6.07
C ASP A 109 -14.28 -13.76 -7.22
N GLU A 110 -15.03 -14.84 -6.99
CA GLU A 110 -15.94 -15.51 -7.95
C GLU A 110 -17.14 -14.63 -8.35
#